data_AF-A0A1J3HC34-F1
#
_entry.id   AF-A0A1J3HC34-F1
#
_cell.length_a   1.000
_cell.length_b   1.000
_cell.length_c   1.000
_cell.angle_alpha   90.00
_cell.angle_beta   90.00
_cell.angle_gamma   90.00
#
_symmetry.space_group_name_H-M   'P 1'
#
loop_
_entity.id
_entity.type
_entity.pdbx_description
1 polymer ?
#
loop_
_entity_poly.entity_id
_entity_poly.type
_entity_poly.pdbx_seq_one_letter_code
_entity_poly.pdbx_strand_id
1 'polypeptide(L)'
;MQGQALYTGPELGFTSLVYPENPGNSNESFTGVCELLDLNANRTMRGKVVLCFTTETLYTAVARAASYVKAAGGLGVIIARNPGYNLTPCTDDFPCVAIDYELGTDILLYIRIS
;
A
#
# COMPACT_ATOMS: atom_id res chain seq x y z
N MET A 1 -2.85 21.37 19.71
CA MET A 1 -3.28 21.61 18.32
C MET A 1 -3.44 20.26 17.65
N GLN A 2 -4.64 19.89 17.22
CA GLN A 2 -4.88 18.71 16.40
C GLN A 2 -5.03 19.20 14.96
N GLY A 3 -4.00 18.98 14.14
CA GLY A 3 -4.09 19.20 12.70
C GLY A 3 -4.64 17.93 12.06
N GLN A 4 -5.86 17.98 11.53
CA GLN A 4 -6.35 16.94 10.64
C GLN A 4 -5.95 17.30 9.22
N ALA A 5 -5.26 16.40 8.52
CA ALA A 5 -4.98 16.56 7.11
C ALA A 5 -6.22 16.14 6.30
N LEU A 6 -6.68 17.01 5.41
CA LEU A 6 -7.81 16.75 4.52
C LEU A 6 -7.26 16.42 3.12
N TYR A 7 -7.57 15.23 2.60
CA TYR A 7 -7.26 14.88 1.22
C TYR A 7 -8.16 15.71 0.29
N THR A 8 -7.56 16.55 -0.56
CA THR A 8 -8.27 17.44 -1.50
C THR A 8 -8.32 16.90 -2.93
N GLY A 9 -7.91 15.65 -3.14
CA GLY A 9 -8.00 15.00 -4.44
C GLY A 9 -9.44 14.58 -4.76
N PRO A 10 -9.70 14.06 -5.98
CA PRO A 10 -11.02 13.56 -6.35
C PRO A 10 -11.50 12.52 -5.35
N GLU A 11 -12.77 12.57 -4.93
CA GLU A 11 -13.37 11.50 -4.15
C GLU A 11 -13.28 10.21 -4.98
N LEU A 12 -12.41 9.31 -4.53
CA LEU A 12 -12.43 7.93 -4.96
C LEU A 12 -13.67 7.35 -4.27
N GLY A 13 -14.68 6.94 -5.04
CA GLY A 13 -15.82 6.17 -4.50
C GLY A 13 -15.34 4.85 -3.86
N PHE A 14 -16.23 3.88 -3.67
CA PHE A 14 -15.80 2.56 -3.15
C PHE A 14 -14.67 1.97 -4.01
N THR A 15 -13.45 1.99 -3.47
CA THR A 15 -12.25 1.49 -4.11
C THR A 15 -11.91 0.14 -3.51
N SER A 16 -11.59 -0.81 -4.38
CA SER A 16 -11.18 -2.15 -3.94
C SER A 16 -9.81 -2.07 -3.26
N LEU A 17 -9.72 -2.69 -2.08
CA LEU A 17 -8.48 -2.88 -1.35
C LEU A 17 -7.87 -4.23 -1.73
N VAL A 18 -6.55 -4.28 -1.93
CA VAL A 18 -5.87 -5.51 -2.33
C VAL A 18 -4.59 -5.72 -1.55
N TYR A 19 -4.36 -6.97 -1.16
CA TYR A 19 -3.07 -7.45 -0.70
C TYR A 19 -2.50 -8.38 -1.78
N PRO A 20 -1.36 -8.06 -2.41
CA PRO A 20 -0.79 -8.86 -3.49
C PRO A 20 -0.16 -10.14 -2.93
N GLU A 21 -1.00 -11.12 -2.61
CA GLU A 21 -0.60 -12.49 -2.23
C GLU A 21 -0.68 -13.40 -3.46
N ASN A 22 0.23 -14.37 -3.56
CA ASN A 22 0.23 -15.31 -4.67
C ASN A 22 -1.04 -16.18 -4.61
N PRO A 23 -1.97 -16.07 -5.58
CA PRO A 23 -2.99 -17.08 -5.74
C PRO A 23 -2.23 -18.28 -6.30
N GLY A 24 -1.92 -19.28 -5.45
CA GLY A 24 -0.96 -20.37 -5.68
C GLY A 24 -1.13 -21.27 -6.92
N ASN A 25 -1.92 -20.83 -7.89
CA ASN A 25 -2.14 -21.40 -9.21
C ASN A 25 -1.71 -20.47 -10.36
N SER A 26 -0.95 -19.39 -10.08
CA SER A 26 -0.43 -18.45 -11.08
C SER A 26 1.09 -18.57 -11.23
N ASN A 27 1.58 -18.46 -12.47
CA ASN A 27 3.02 -18.34 -12.76
C ASN A 27 3.57 -16.92 -12.47
N GLU A 28 2.75 -16.04 -11.88
CA GLU A 28 3.08 -14.66 -11.56
C GLU A 28 3.57 -14.58 -10.11
N SER A 29 4.69 -13.88 -9.89
CA SER A 29 5.22 -13.67 -8.54
C SER A 29 4.54 -12.45 -7.93
N PHE A 30 3.62 -12.70 -6.99
CA PHE A 30 3.01 -11.66 -6.18
C PHE A 30 3.64 -11.62 -4.80
N THR A 31 3.83 -10.42 -4.29
CA THR A 31 4.46 -10.22 -2.99
C THR A 31 3.81 -9.05 -2.29
N GLY A 32 3.38 -9.31 -1.06
CA GLY A 32 2.93 -8.29 -0.12
C GLY A 32 4.06 -7.47 0.47
N VAL A 33 5.31 -7.74 0.10
CA VAL A 33 6.50 -7.04 0.58
C VAL A 33 6.68 -5.75 -0.20
N CYS A 34 6.67 -4.60 0.48
CA CYS A 34 6.70 -3.28 -0.15
C CYS A 34 7.89 -3.08 -1.10
N GLU A 35 9.05 -3.65 -0.79
CA GLU A 35 10.30 -3.55 -1.56
C GLU A 35 10.27 -4.32 -2.88
N LEU A 36 9.36 -5.29 -2.99
CA LEU A 36 9.29 -6.25 -4.09
C LEU A 36 8.02 -6.09 -4.92
N LEU A 37 7.23 -5.03 -4.67
CA LEU A 37 5.97 -4.77 -5.36
C LEU A 37 6.12 -4.60 -6.87
N ASP A 38 7.31 -4.37 -7.38
CA ASP A 38 7.63 -4.28 -8.81
C ASP A 38 7.55 -5.62 -9.57
N LEU A 39 7.55 -6.76 -8.87
CA LEU A 39 7.77 -8.09 -9.47
C LEU A 39 6.63 -8.71 -10.30
N ASN A 40 5.42 -8.16 -10.32
CA ASN A 40 4.42 -8.25 -11.41
C ASN A 40 3.09 -7.68 -10.94
N ALA A 41 2.98 -6.39 -11.17
CA ALA A 41 2.14 -5.46 -10.43
C ALA A 41 0.82 -5.06 -11.12
N ASN A 42 0.84 -5.06 -12.46
CA ASN A 42 -0.09 -4.26 -13.24
C ASN A 42 -1.54 -4.75 -13.17
N ARG A 43 -1.78 -6.07 -13.12
CA ARG A 43 -3.16 -6.59 -13.07
C ARG A 43 -3.78 -6.48 -11.70
N THR A 44 -3.02 -6.71 -10.64
CA THR A 44 -3.54 -6.82 -9.28
C THR A 44 -3.78 -5.46 -8.64
N MET A 45 -2.92 -4.47 -8.94
CA MET A 45 -2.93 -3.17 -8.27
C MET A 45 -3.73 -2.08 -9.02
N ARG A 46 -3.95 -2.24 -10.33
CA ARG A 46 -4.62 -1.22 -11.13
C ARG A 46 -6.03 -0.91 -10.62
N GLY A 47 -6.30 0.37 -10.34
CA GLY A 47 -7.59 0.85 -9.84
C GLY A 47 -7.90 0.45 -8.39
N LYS A 48 -6.89 0.02 -7.62
CA LYS A 48 -7.05 -0.43 -6.23
C LYS A 48 -6.12 0.31 -5.28
N VAL A 49 -6.47 0.31 -3.99
CA VAL A 49 -5.52 0.66 -2.93
C VAL A 49 -4.80 -0.60 -2.49
N VAL A 50 -3.48 -0.51 -2.35
CA VAL A 50 -2.62 -1.67 -2.11
C VAL A 50 -2.14 -1.65 -0.67
N LEU A 51 -2.35 -2.74 0.05
CA LEU A 51 -1.71 -3.01 1.33
C LEU A 51 -0.39 -3.74 1.08
N CYS A 52 0.70 -3.28 1.67
CA CYS A 52 1.98 -3.98 1.72
C CYS A 52 2.57 -3.93 3.13
N PHE A 53 3.38 -4.93 3.47
CA PHE A 53 4.12 -5.02 4.72
C PHE A 53 5.61 -4.83 4.45
N THR A 54 6.29 -4.22 5.40
CA THR A 54 7.74 -4.12 5.39
C THR A 54 8.33 -4.14 6.79
N THR A 55 9.53 -4.68 6.91
CA THR A 55 10.39 -4.57 8.10
C THR A 55 11.34 -3.37 8.00
N GLU A 56 11.41 -2.72 6.83
CA GLU A 56 12.24 -1.55 6.62
C GLU A 56 11.65 -0.31 7.29
N THR A 57 12.51 0.38 8.03
CA THR A 57 12.16 1.63 8.71
C THR A 57 12.55 2.86 7.89
N LEU A 58 13.32 2.64 6.81
CA LEU A 58 13.82 3.68 5.93
C LEU A 58 12.70 4.27 5.07
N TYR A 59 12.74 5.59 4.88
CA TYR A 59 11.83 6.29 3.99
C TYR A 59 11.87 5.81 2.53
N THR A 60 13.04 5.35 2.08
CA THR A 60 13.24 4.86 0.72
C THR A 60 12.38 3.63 0.40
N ALA A 61 12.01 2.82 1.38
CA ALA A 61 11.06 1.73 1.20
C ALA A 61 9.65 2.26 0.90
N VAL A 62 9.21 3.27 1.65
CA VAL A 62 7.90 3.93 1.48
C VAL A 62 7.78 4.59 0.10
N ALA A 63 8.78 5.39 -0.27
CA ALA A 63 8.79 6.11 -1.54
C ALA A 63 8.82 5.15 -2.75
N ARG A 64 9.60 4.05 -2.67
CA ARG A 64 9.65 3.03 -3.73
C ARG A 64 8.32 2.31 -3.88
N ALA A 65 7.72 1.86 -2.78
CA ALA A 65 6.42 1.19 -2.80
C ALA A 65 5.34 2.07 -3.44
N ALA A 66 5.27 3.34 -3.04
CA ALA A 66 4.37 4.33 -3.65
C ALA A 66 4.64 4.48 -5.16
N SER A 67 5.90 4.61 -5.56
CA SER A 67 6.28 4.71 -6.99
C SER A 67 5.86 3.49 -7.79
N TYR A 68 6.03 2.27 -7.25
CA TYR A 68 5.65 1.04 -7.93
C TYR A 68 4.13 0.89 -8.07
N VAL A 69 3.38 1.17 -7.01
CA VAL A 69 1.91 1.12 -7.05
C VAL A 69 1.36 2.17 -8.03
N LYS A 70 1.91 3.40 -8.01
CA LYS A 70 1.56 4.47 -8.94
C LYS A 70 1.85 4.07 -10.39
N ALA A 71 3.03 3.53 -10.67
CA ALA A 71 3.40 3.04 -12.00
C ALA A 71 2.51 1.89 -12.47
N ALA A 72 1.99 1.09 -11.53
CA ALA A 72 1.05 0.00 -11.79
C ALA A 72 -0.41 0.46 -11.99
N GLY A 73 -0.67 1.77 -11.93
CA GLY A 73 -2.01 2.34 -12.04
C GLY A 73 -2.88 2.11 -10.79
N GLY A 74 -2.28 1.85 -9.64
CA GLY A 74 -2.98 1.82 -8.36
C GLY A 74 -3.40 3.22 -7.91
N LEU A 75 -4.36 3.27 -7.00
CA LEU A 75 -4.97 4.51 -6.50
C LEU A 75 -4.32 5.01 -5.21
N GLY A 76 -3.62 4.14 -4.49
CA GLY A 76 -2.91 4.49 -3.27
C GLY A 76 -2.21 3.30 -2.64
N VAL A 77 -1.36 3.57 -1.65
CA VAL A 77 -0.63 2.53 -0.90
C VAL A 77 -0.79 2.71 0.61
N ILE A 78 -1.03 1.59 1.30
CA ILE A 78 -1.01 1.45 2.75
C ILE A 78 0.19 0.59 3.12
N ILE A 79 1.09 1.14 3.92
CA ILE A 79 2.37 0.53 4.27
C ILE A 79 2.35 0.15 5.74
N ALA A 80 2.18 -1.14 6.02
CA ALA A 80 2.19 -1.68 7.37
C ALA A 80 3.63 -2.00 7.81
N ARG A 81 4.09 -1.35 8.88
CA ARG A 81 5.48 -1.52 9.39
C ARG A 81 5.57 -1.28 10.89
N ASN A 82 6.72 -1.63 11.48
CA ASN A 82 7.03 -1.36 12.88
C ASN A 82 8.43 -0.73 13.01
N PRO A 83 8.58 0.47 13.58
CA PRO A 83 7.51 1.35 14.08
C PRO A 83 6.73 2.07 12.98
N GLY A 84 5.40 2.19 13.13
CA GLY A 84 4.54 2.89 12.17
C GLY A 84 4.71 4.42 12.18
N TYR A 85 5.25 4.99 13.27
CA TYR A 85 5.25 6.43 13.53
C TYR A 85 6.25 7.27 12.71
N ASN A 86 7.21 6.67 12.00
CA ASN A 86 8.26 7.43 11.30
C ASN A 86 7.79 7.97 9.93
N LEU A 87 6.63 8.65 9.94
CA LEU A 87 5.88 9.07 8.77
C LEU A 87 6.51 10.31 8.14
N THR A 88 7.23 10.11 7.05
CA THR A 88 7.54 11.21 6.12
C THR A 88 6.50 11.17 5.02
N PRO A 89 5.91 12.31 4.61
CA PRO A 89 4.98 12.35 3.51
C PRO A 89 5.60 11.77 2.24
N CYS A 90 4.80 11.04 1.46
CA CYS A 90 5.24 10.57 0.15
C CYS A 90 5.41 11.81 -0.75
N THR A 91 6.40 11.79 -1.65
CA THR A 91 6.92 13.00 -2.30
C THR A 91 5.93 13.72 -3.23
N ASP A 92 4.76 13.13 -3.50
CA ASP A 92 3.84 13.53 -4.57
C ASP A 92 2.37 13.47 -4.08
N ASP A 93 1.44 13.97 -4.89
CA ASP A 93 -0.03 13.90 -4.68
C ASP A 93 -0.62 12.47 -4.66
N PHE A 94 0.23 11.44 -4.61
CA PHE A 94 -0.17 10.05 -4.60
C PHE A 94 -0.58 9.62 -3.18
N PRO A 95 -1.82 9.14 -2.96
CA PRO A 95 -2.29 8.73 -1.64
C PRO A 95 -1.43 7.63 -1.04
N CYS A 96 -0.84 7.92 0.12
CA CYS A 96 0.20 7.08 0.70
C CYS A 96 0.18 7.26 2.22
N VAL A 97 0.01 6.17 2.95
CA VAL A 97 -0.03 6.18 4.41
C VAL A 97 0.78 5.01 4.96
N ALA A 98 1.56 5.27 6.00
CA ALA A 98 2.16 4.20 6.79
C ALA A 98 1.38 4.03 8.09
N ILE A 99 1.20 2.78 8.49
CA ILE A 99 0.42 2.38 9.66
C ILE A 99 1.23 1.36 10.46
N ASP A 100 0.82 1.14 11.70
CA ASP A 100 1.39 0.09 12.52
C ASP A 100 1.08 -1.30 11.93
N TYR A 101 2.02 -2.21 12.12
CA TYR A 101 1.94 -3.59 11.63
C TYR A 101 0.66 -4.31 12.10
N GLU A 102 0.24 -4.07 13.34
CA GLU A 102 -0.97 -4.66 13.94
C GLU A 102 -2.23 -4.19 13.20
N LEU A 103 -2.36 -2.88 12.97
CA LEU A 103 -3.47 -2.32 12.19
C LEU A 103 -3.46 -2.84 10.74
N GLY A 104 -2.29 -2.98 10.14
CA GLY A 104 -2.15 -3.58 8.81
C GLY A 104 -2.65 -5.02 8.76
N THR A 105 -2.44 -5.78 9.84
CA THR A 105 -2.93 -7.16 9.97
C THR A 105 -4.45 -7.21 10.04
N ASP A 106 -5.07 -6.30 10.79
CA ASP A 106 -6.54 -6.19 10.86
C ASP A 106 -7.14 -5.88 9.47
N ILE A 107 -6.50 -5.00 8.72
CA ILE A 107 -6.89 -4.69 7.34
C ILE A 107 -6.71 -5.92 6.44
N LEU A 108 -5.61 -6.66 6.56
CA LEU A 108 -5.39 -7.88 5.79
C LEU A 108 -6.48 -8.92 6.06
N LEU A 109 -6.89 -9.06 7.32
CA LEU A 109 -7.99 -9.95 7.70
C LEU A 109 -9.30 -9.51 7.03
N TYR A 110 -9.61 -8.22 7.02
CA TYR A 110 -10.77 -7.69 6.30
C TYR A 110 -10.74 -8.04 4.80
N ILE A 111 -9.59 -7.89 4.12
CA ILE A 111 -9.42 -8.23 2.69
C ILE A 111 -9.67 -9.73 2.43
N ARG A 112 -9.28 -10.62 3.35
CA ARG A 112 -9.41 -12.07 3.18
C ARG A 112 -10.82 -12.59 3.45
N ILE A 113 -11.60 -11.85 4.24
CA ILE A 113 -12.97 -12.22 4.60
C ILE A 113 -13.97 -11.73 3.54
N SER A 114 -13.60 -10.71 2.75
CA SER A 114 -14.45 -10.11 1.71
C SER A 114 -14.50 -10.88 0.40
#